data_AF-A0A1C4UGF2-F1
#
_entry.id   AF-A0A1C4UGF2-F1
#
_cell.length_a   1.000
_cell.length_b   1.000
_cell.length_c   1.000
_cell.angle_alpha   90.00
_cell.angle_beta   90.00
_cell.angle_gamma   90.00
#
_symmetry.space_group_name_H-M   'P 1'
#
loop_
_entity.id
_entity.type
_entity.pdbx_description
1 polymer ?
#
loop_
_entity_poly.entity_id
_entity_poly.type
_entity_poly.pdbx_seq_one_letter_code
_entity_poly.pdbx_strand_id
1 'polypeptide(L)'
;MRDEVRAFVIEQLADMNYDVEDVDDGTTLGPSGVDLESLALADLAVRVEDRYGLKFADDESEKLALMTVGEFTTMVADRVTANSDDA
;
A
#
# COMPACT_ATOMS: atom_id res chain seq x y z
N MET A 1 -5.81 -12.20 -2.89
CA MET A 1 -5.77 -10.87 -2.23
C MET A 1 -4.42 -10.18 -2.39
N ARG A 2 -3.29 -10.77 -1.97
CA ARG A 2 -1.99 -10.04 -1.99
C ARG A 2 -1.59 -9.52 -3.38
N ASP A 3 -1.68 -10.35 -4.41
CA ASP A 3 -1.37 -9.96 -5.79
C ASP A 3 -2.27 -8.84 -6.31
N GLU A 4 -3.55 -8.83 -5.90
CA GLU A 4 -4.50 -7.79 -6.31
C GLU A 4 -4.18 -6.45 -5.63
N VAL A 5 -3.87 -6.46 -4.33
CA VAL A 5 -3.41 -5.26 -3.62
C VAL A 5 -2.11 -4.76 -4.23
N ARG A 6 -1.15 -5.65 -4.50
CA ARG A 6 0.12 -5.28 -5.13
C ARG A 6 -0.11 -4.62 -6.48
N ALA A 7 -0.93 -5.22 -7.35
CA ALA A 7 -1.29 -4.66 -8.64
C ALA A 7 -1.92 -3.26 -8.47
N PHE A 8 -2.85 -3.11 -7.54
CA PHE A 8 -3.49 -1.82 -7.27
C PHE A 8 -2.48 -0.75 -6.82
N VAL A 9 -1.59 -1.08 -5.89
CA VAL A 9 -0.55 -0.16 -5.41
C VAL A 9 0.37 0.26 -6.55
N ILE A 10 0.81 -0.70 -7.37
CA ILE A 10 1.63 -0.44 -8.56
C ILE A 10 0.87 0.45 -9.56
N GLU A 11 -0.42 0.22 -9.78
CA GLU A 11 -1.24 1.09 -10.64
C GLU A 11 -1.35 2.51 -10.10
N GLN A 12 -1.55 2.69 -8.78
CA GLN A 12 -1.62 4.03 -8.17
C GLN A 12 -0.27 4.75 -8.26
N LEU A 13 0.83 4.04 -8.04
CA LEU A 13 2.18 4.56 -8.18
C LEU A 13 2.45 4.99 -9.63
N ALA A 14 2.09 4.17 -10.62
CA ALA A 14 2.23 4.50 -12.03
C ALA A 14 1.35 5.71 -12.44
N ASP A 15 0.11 5.81 -11.93
CA ASP A 15 -0.78 6.96 -12.12
C ASP A 15 -0.16 8.26 -11.58
N MET A 16 0.58 8.15 -10.48
CA MET A 16 1.32 9.25 -9.86
C MET A 16 2.69 9.50 -10.50
N ASN A 17 3.02 8.84 -11.61
CA ASN A 17 4.27 8.97 -12.34
C ASN A 17 5.51 8.51 -11.52
N TYR A 18 5.33 7.52 -10.65
CA TYR A 18 6.43 6.81 -9.99
C TYR A 18 6.95 5.65 -10.83
N ASP A 19 8.23 5.32 -10.63
CA ASP A 19 8.84 4.15 -11.26
C ASP A 19 8.44 2.88 -10.50
N VAL A 20 7.71 2.01 -11.18
CA VAL A 20 7.18 0.76 -10.63
C VAL A 20 7.79 -0.50 -11.26
N GLU A 21 8.71 -0.32 -12.22
CA GLU A 21 9.26 -1.42 -13.01
C GLU A 21 10.19 -2.31 -12.17
N ASP A 22 10.88 -1.73 -11.17
CA ASP A 22 11.77 -2.42 -10.22
C ASP A 22 11.14 -2.58 -8.81
N VAL A 23 9.82 -2.39 -8.70
CA VAL A 23 9.12 -2.47 -7.41
C VAL A 23 8.72 -3.90 -7.10
N ASP A 24 9.49 -4.52 -6.21
CA ASP A 24 9.26 -5.87 -5.69
C ASP A 24 8.82 -5.86 -4.23
N ASP A 25 8.45 -7.03 -3.72
CA ASP A 25 8.03 -7.24 -2.33
C ASP A 25 9.08 -6.77 -1.31
N GLY A 26 10.35 -6.73 -1.68
CA GLY A 26 11.45 -6.26 -0.84
C GLY A 26 11.70 -4.75 -0.88
N THR A 27 11.02 -4.02 -1.77
CA THR A 27 11.20 -2.58 -1.95
C THR A 27 10.46 -1.83 -0.84
N THR A 28 11.10 -0.86 -0.20
CA THR A 28 10.48 -0.01 0.84
C THR A 28 9.52 0.99 0.24
N LEU A 29 8.37 1.23 0.87
CA LEU A 29 7.40 2.23 0.37
C LEU A 29 7.93 3.67 0.52
N GLY A 30 8.64 3.98 1.60
CA GLY A 30 9.17 5.31 1.86
C GLY A 30 10.43 5.69 1.04
N PRO A 31 11.17 6.72 1.49
CA PRO A 31 12.30 7.32 0.77
C PRO A 31 13.48 6.39 0.48
N SER A 32 13.51 5.20 1.08
CA SER A 32 14.56 4.21 0.85
C SER A 32 14.24 3.22 -0.29
N GLY A 33 13.05 3.26 -0.86
CA GLY A 33 12.65 2.40 -1.98
C GLY A 33 11.92 3.16 -3.08
N VAL A 34 10.59 3.13 -3.08
CA VAL A 34 9.73 3.78 -4.09
C VAL A 34 9.76 5.32 -3.98
N ASP A 35 10.34 5.84 -2.90
CA ASP A 35 10.43 7.28 -2.63
C ASP A 35 9.07 7.97 -2.50
N LEU A 36 8.12 7.28 -1.84
CA LEU A 36 6.84 7.91 -1.55
C LEU A 36 7.02 9.02 -0.51
N GLU A 37 6.72 10.24 -0.94
CA GLU A 37 6.58 11.37 -0.05
C GLU A 37 5.40 11.15 0.90
N SER A 38 5.43 11.80 2.08
CA SER A 38 4.35 11.67 3.08
C SER A 38 2.96 11.96 2.50
N LEU A 39 2.86 12.87 1.53
CA LEU A 39 1.63 13.18 0.83
C LEU A 39 1.16 12.02 -0.07
N ALA A 40 2.09 11.41 -0.82
CA ALA A 40 1.79 10.29 -1.70
C ALA A 40 1.39 9.03 -0.91
N LEU A 41 2.05 8.79 0.22
CA LEU A 41 1.69 7.73 1.16
C LEU A 41 0.29 7.90 1.74
N ALA A 42 -0.05 9.13 2.16
CA ALA A 42 -1.39 9.45 2.65
C ALA A 42 -2.46 9.27 1.57
N ASP A 43 -2.20 9.73 0.34
CA ASP A 43 -3.13 9.57 -0.78
C ASP A 43 -3.32 8.08 -1.14
N LEU A 44 -2.23 7.32 -1.23
CA LEU A 44 -2.28 5.88 -1.47
C LEU A 44 -3.07 5.15 -0.37
N ALA A 45 -2.83 5.48 0.90
CA ALA A 45 -3.55 4.89 2.03
C ALA A 45 -5.06 5.14 1.90
N VAL A 46 -5.47 6.38 1.64
CA VAL A 46 -6.89 6.74 1.45
C VAL A 46 -7.51 6.00 0.27
N ARG A 47 -6.80 5.86 -0.86
CA ARG A 47 -7.30 5.11 -2.02
C ARG A 47 -7.45 3.62 -1.74
N VAL A 48 -6.53 3.04 -0.98
CA VAL A 48 -6.60 1.63 -0.53
C VAL A 48 -7.77 1.46 0.46
N GLU A 49 -7.95 2.38 1.41
CA GLU A 49 -9.08 2.37 2.36
C GLU A 49 -10.42 2.40 1.63
N ASP A 50 -10.59 3.32 0.68
CA ASP A 50 -11.83 3.47 -0.08
C ASP A 50 -12.12 2.24 -0.95
N ARG A 51 -11.10 1.72 -1.65
CA ARG A 51 -11.26 0.56 -2.53
C ARG A 51 -11.61 -0.72 -1.78
N TYR A 52 -11.00 -0.93 -0.63
CA TYR A 52 -11.10 -2.18 0.12
C TYR A 52 -11.98 -2.08 1.37
N GLY A 53 -12.53 -0.90 1.67
CA GLY A 53 -13.30 -0.65 2.89
C GLY A 53 -12.47 -0.79 4.17
N LEU A 54 -11.17 -0.49 4.11
CA LEU A 54 -10.26 -0.56 5.26
C LEU A 54 -10.19 0.78 5.98
N LYS A 55 -9.63 0.76 7.20
CA LYS A 55 -9.18 1.96 7.91
C LYS A 55 -7.75 1.81 8.38
N PHE A 56 -6.86 2.66 7.90
CA PHE A 56 -5.53 2.87 8.47
C PHE A 56 -5.60 3.98 9.52
N ALA A 57 -4.81 3.83 10.58
CA ALA A 57 -4.63 4.93 11.53
C ALA A 57 -3.65 5.96 10.96
N ASP A 58 -3.74 7.21 11.41
CA ASP A 58 -2.81 8.28 11.04
C ASP A 58 -1.35 7.88 11.36
N ASP A 59 -1.11 7.28 12.55
CA ASP A 59 0.15 6.65 12.98
C ASP A 59 0.60 5.45 12.12
N GLU A 60 -0.29 4.83 11.33
CA GLU A 60 0.13 3.75 10.44
C GLU A 60 0.85 4.29 9.21
N SER A 61 0.55 5.50 8.72
CA SER A 61 1.24 6.08 7.56
C SER A 61 2.77 6.15 7.73
N GLU A 62 3.23 6.52 8.92
CA GLU A 62 4.64 6.52 9.30
C GLU A 62 5.24 5.11 9.32
N LYS A 63 4.46 4.12 9.77
CA LYS A 63 4.87 2.71 9.74
C LYS A 63 4.90 2.16 8.33
N LEU A 64 3.94 2.52 7.49
CA LEU A 64 3.89 2.12 6.08
C LEU A 64 5.17 2.57 5.35
N ALA A 65 5.66 3.78 5.63
CA ALA A 65 6.92 4.29 5.09
C ALA A 65 8.15 3.46 5.50
N LEU A 66 8.10 2.83 6.68
CA LEU A 66 9.16 1.97 7.22
C LEU A 66 9.05 0.52 6.75
N MET A 67 7.92 0.13 6.16
CA MET A 67 7.65 -1.23 5.70
C MET A 67 7.94 -1.40 4.21
N THR A 68 8.14 -2.66 3.82
CA THR A 68 8.25 -3.05 2.42
C THR A 68 6.89 -3.14 1.74
N VAL A 69 6.87 -3.01 0.41
CA VAL A 69 5.69 -3.20 -0.43
C VAL A 69 5.09 -4.59 -0.20
N GLY A 70 5.93 -5.62 0.01
CA GLY A 70 5.47 -6.96 0.35
C GLY A 70 4.77 -7.03 1.69
N GLU A 71 5.32 -6.39 2.72
CA GLU A 71 4.69 -6.31 4.05
C GLU A 71 3.38 -5.53 4.02
N PHE A 72 3.35 -4.40 3.31
CA PHE A 72 2.13 -3.61 3.15
C PHE A 72 1.04 -4.38 2.43
N THR A 73 1.35 -4.92 1.25
CA THR A 73 0.37 -5.69 0.45
C THR A 73 -0.13 -6.91 1.21
N THR A 74 0.72 -7.56 2.02
CA THR A 74 0.32 -8.66 2.90
C THR A 74 -0.63 -8.17 3.99
N MET A 75 -0.29 -7.08 4.69
CA MET A 75 -1.14 -6.50 5.74
C MET A 75 -2.52 -6.11 5.21
N VAL A 76 -2.57 -5.45 4.06
CA VAL A 76 -3.83 -5.07 3.42
C VAL A 76 -4.61 -6.32 3.02
N ALA A 77 -3.97 -7.29 2.37
CA ALA A 77 -4.62 -8.53 1.97
C ALA A 77 -5.21 -9.31 3.15
N ASP A 78 -4.50 -9.35 4.28
CA ASP A 78 -4.96 -9.98 5.51
C ASP A 78 -6.21 -9.28 6.06
N ARG A 79 -6.16 -7.94 6.13
CA ARG A 79 -7.31 -7.12 6.56
C ARG A 79 -8.52 -7.26 5.63
N VAL A 80 -8.31 -7.27 4.31
CA VAL A 80 -9.39 -7.49 3.33
C VAL A 80 -10.02 -8.87 3.51
N THR A 81 -9.19 -9.89 3.69
CA THR A 81 -9.68 -11.26 3.93
C THR A 81 -10.48 -11.33 5.22
N ALA A 82 -9.98 -10.72 6.30
CA ALA A 82 -10.67 -10.67 7.59
C ALA A 82 -11.99 -9.90 7.53
N ASN A 83 -12.06 -8.78 6.79
CA ASN A 83 -13.28 -8.01 6.59
C ASN A 83 -14.30 -8.73 5.69
N SER A 84 -13.84 -9.60 4.78
CA SER A 84 -14.71 -10.32 3.84
C SER A 84 -15.31 -11.60 4.42
N ASP A 85 -14.80 -12.12 5.54
CA ASP A 85 -15.32 -13.33 6.23
C ASP A 85 -16.48 -13.03 7.20
N ASP A 86 -16.78 -11.75 7.46
CA ASP A 86 -17.88 -11.29 8.33
C ASP A 86 -19.19 -10.99 7.57
N ALA A 87 -19.42 -11.59 6.39
CA ALA A 87 -20.58 -11.36 5.53
C ALA A 87 -21.46 -12.60 5.29
#